data_AF-A0A1G9Z3P8-F1
#
_entry.id   AF-A0A1G9Z3P8-F1
#
_cell.length_a   1.000
_cell.length_b   1.000
_cell.length_c   1.000
_cell.angle_alpha   90.00
_cell.angle_beta   90.00
_cell.angle_gamma   90.00
#
_symmetry.space_group_name_H-M   'P 1'
#
loop_
_entity.id
_entity.type
_entity.pdbx_description
1 polymer ?
#
loop_
_entity_poly.entity_id
_entity_poly.type
_entity_poly.pdbx_seq_one_letter_code
_entity_poly.pdbx_strand_id
1 'polypeptide(L)' 'MCGRFTLFADYEQFLERFDIDAAFEESDYSPNFNVAQSL' A
#
# COMPACT_ATOMS: atom_id res chain seq x y z
N MET A 1 -6.39 -18.16 4.93
CA MET A 1 -6.84 -17.80 3.56
C MET A 1 -7.45 -16.41 3.67
N CYS A 2 -6.62 -15.37 3.51
CA CYS A 2 -7.02 -13.97 3.70
C CYS A 2 -7.13 -13.32 2.31
N GLY A 3 -8.30 -13.37 1.68
CA GLY A 3 -8.46 -13.08 0.23
C GLY A 3 -8.62 -11.60 -0.15
N ARG A 4 -8.75 -10.70 0.83
CA ARG A 4 -8.92 -9.26 0.62
C ARG A 4 -8.11 -8.46 1.64
N PHE A 5 -7.60 -7.31 1.21
CA PHE A 5 -6.89 -6.37 2.06
C PHE A 5 -7.38 -4.95 1.85
N THR A 6 -7.21 -4.13 2.88
CA THR A 6 -7.54 -2.71 2.87
C THR A 6 -6.25 -1.92 2.87
N LEU A 7 -6.07 -1.12 1.82
CA LEU A 7 -4.94 -0.23 1.61
C LEU A 7 -5.42 1.21 1.85
N PHE A 8 -5.43 1.63 3.13
CA PHE A 8 -6.00 2.91 3.56
C PHE A 8 -4.95 3.95 3.96
N ALA A 9 -3.69 3.55 4.11
CA ALA A 9 -2.61 4.45 4.50
C ALA A 9 -2.17 5.31 3.31
N ASP A 10 -1.62 6.48 3.56
CA ASP A 10 -0.99 7.28 2.51
C ASP A 10 0.43 6.75 2.21
N TYR A 11 0.97 7.06 1.02
CA TYR A 11 2.30 6.59 0.63
C TYR A 11 3.39 7.02 1.63
N GLU A 12 3.36 8.28 2.06
CA GLU A 12 4.27 8.83 3.08
C GLU A 12 4.20 8.07 4.41
N GLN A 13 3.00 7.62 4.81
CA GLN A 13 2.84 6.84 6.05
C GLN A 13 3.55 5.49 5.99
N PHE A 14 3.71 4.91 4.79
CA PHE A 14 4.52 3.70 4.64
C PHE A 14 6.00 4.00 4.80
N LEU A 15 6.49 5.08 4.18
CA LEU A 15 7.90 5.48 4.30
C LEU A 15 8.27 5.72 5.77
N GLU A 16 7.48 6.51 6.49
CA GLU A 16 7.68 6.79 7.91
C GLU A 16 7.60 5.53 8.78
N ARG A 17 6.62 4.66 8.51
CA ARG A 17 6.36 3.48 9.36
C ARG A 17 7.40 2.38 9.18
N PHE A 18 7.97 2.27 8.00
CA PHE A 18 8.99 1.27 7.69
C PHE A 18 10.41 1.82 7.76
N ASP A 19 10.59 3.13 8.01
CA ASP A 19 11.88 3.83 8.05
C ASP A 19 12.68 3.62 6.76
N ILE A 20 12.03 3.90 5.62
CA ILE A 20 12.59 3.75 4.27
C ILE A 20 12.45 5.03 3.46
N ASP A 21 13.46 5.31 2.63
CA ASP A 21 13.47 6.53 1.80
C ASP A 21 12.60 6.40 0.54
N ALA A 22 12.43 5.19 0.01
CA ALA A 22 11.62 4.92 -1.18
C ALA A 22 11.17 3.46 -1.26
N ALA A 23 9.98 3.21 -1.80
CA ALA A 23 9.46 1.87 -2.07
C ALA A 23 9.23 1.62 -3.56
N PHE A 24 8.42 2.45 -4.22
CA PHE A 24 8.08 2.42 -5.64
C PHE A 24 7.64 3.82 -6.09
N GLU A 25 7.30 4.02 -7.35
CA GLU A 25 6.80 5.32 -7.83
C GLU A 25 5.48 5.66 -7.11
N GLU A 26 5.41 6.82 -6.46
CA GLU A 26 4.18 7.25 -5.75
C GLU A 26 2.98 7.35 -6.70
N SER A 27 3.22 7.65 -7.99
CA SER A 27 2.17 7.67 -9.02
C SER A 27 1.48 6.32 -9.24
N ASP A 28 2.16 5.22 -8.90
CA ASP A 28 1.60 3.87 -8.98
C ASP A 28 0.85 3.50 -7.69
N TYR A 29 0.94 4.34 -6.65
CA TYR A 29 0.22 4.16 -5.41
C TYR A 29 -1.21 4.70 -5.51
N SER A 30 -2.18 3.86 -5.15
CA SER A 30 -3.57 4.28 -5.04
C SER A 30 -4.25 3.60 -3.86
N PRO A 31 -4.72 4.36 -2.85
CA PRO A 31 -5.51 3.81 -1.74
C PRO A 31 -6.71 3.02 -2.25
N ASN A 32 -6.94 1.85 -1.67
CA ASN A 32 -8.01 0.95 -2.08
C ASN A 32 -8.51 0.10 -0.91
N PHE A 33 -9.79 0.22 -0.57
CA PHE A 33 -10.38 -0.45 0.59
C PHE A 33 -10.74 -1.93 0.35
N ASN A 34 -10.63 -2.43 -0.88
CA ASN A 34 -11.07 -3.77 -1.28
C ASN A 34 -10.12 -4.45 -2.29
N VAL A 35 -8.81 -4.41 -2.00
CA VAL A 35 -7.78 -5.04 -2.85
C VAL A 35 -7.98 -6.56 -2.85
N ALA A 36 -8.14 -7.13 -4.04
CA ALA A 36 -8.07 -8.58 -4.24
C ALA A 36 -6.61 -9.02 -4.28
N GLN A 37 -6.33 -10.22 -3.76
CA GLN A 37 -5.11 -10.92 -4.14
C GLN A 37 -5.12 -11.13 -5.66
N SER A 38 -4.05 -10.70 -6.34
CA SER A 38 -3.78 -11.20 -7.69
C SER A 38 -3.38 -12.68 -7.56
N LEU A 39 -3.91 -13.50 -8.47
CA LEU A 39 -3.47 -14.89 -8.66
C LEU A 39 -2.01 -14.92 -9.13
#